data_AF-A0A151HRQ3-F1
#
_entry.id   AF-A0A151HRQ3-F1
#
_cell.length_a   1.000
_cell.length_b   1.000
_cell.length_c   1.000
_cell.angle_alpha   90.00
_cell.angle_beta   90.00
_cell.angle_gamma   90.00
#
_symmetry.space_group_name_H-M   'P 1'
#
loop_
_entity.id
_entity.type
_entity.pdbx_description
1 polymer ?
#
loop_
_entity_poly.entity_id
_entity_poly.type
_entity_poly.pdbx_seq_one_letter_code
_entity_poly.pdbx_strand_id
1 'polypeptide(L)'
;MALSKERDEVAHLVKFWSSTEGRDKSTKCLQYGSRTLASFLVTRNPKVAAKFAALNGTASDGRKIFRLGKFLNEYVKVKAILIAFLRSRCKSAKLCWDDCQITQLLQLISRSGFLCYWVLDNLLLLSKIKFLGFDTKKLAKLCGVFWFIGLLGSLANEARTLRRVQDEEQSHLDTLEREEARQDDKNFEACARETTKTLRKLRQEKTATSLNIIKNAADLVVASNLAQIPHKIFGQPFPEGSVGTAGFISGAISCYQMYD
;
A
#
# COMPACT_ATOMS: atom_id res chain seq x y z
N MET A 1 29.91 -25.49 18.25
CA MET A 1 29.30 -25.92 16.98
C MET A 1 27.99 -25.17 16.84
N ALA A 2 28.04 -23.98 16.21
CA ALA A 2 26.86 -23.15 16.00
C ALA A 2 26.08 -23.77 14.84
N LEU A 3 25.11 -24.63 15.16
CA LEU A 3 24.02 -24.92 14.23
C LEU A 3 23.39 -23.58 13.91
N SER A 4 23.61 -23.10 12.69
CA SER A 4 22.88 -21.96 12.15
C SER A 4 21.42 -22.17 12.48
N LYS A 5 20.81 -21.17 13.10
CA LYS A 5 19.36 -21.11 13.33
C LYS A 5 18.72 -20.96 11.94
N GLU A 6 18.69 -22.06 11.19
CA GLU A 6 18.26 -22.09 9.80
C GLU A 6 16.80 -21.70 9.80
N ARG A 7 16.45 -20.73 8.96
CA ARG A 7 15.08 -20.23 8.88
C ARG A 7 14.20 -21.35 8.34
N ASP A 8 13.27 -21.83 9.14
CA ASP A 8 12.25 -22.76 8.67
C ASP A 8 11.28 -22.01 7.76
N GLU A 9 11.55 -22.06 6.45
CA GLU A 9 10.75 -21.40 5.42
C GLU A 9 9.30 -21.90 5.41
N VAL A 10 9.06 -23.17 5.76
CA VAL A 10 7.70 -23.72 5.84
C VAL A 10 6.95 -23.10 7.01
N ALA A 11 7.58 -23.02 8.19
CA ALA A 11 6.98 -22.36 9.34
C ALA A 11 6.70 -20.87 9.07
N HIS A 12 7.59 -20.18 8.35
CA HIS A 12 7.38 -18.79 7.92
C HIS A 12 6.19 -18.64 6.95
N LEU A 13 6.07 -19.54 5.96
CA LEU A 13 4.95 -19.55 5.04
C LEU A 13 3.62 -19.82 5.75
N VAL A 14 3.61 -20.78 6.70
CA VAL A 14 2.44 -21.08 7.54
C VAL A 14 2.05 -19.85 8.36
N LYS A 15 3.01 -19.16 8.98
CA LYS A 15 2.76 -17.92 9.73
C LYS A 15 2.15 -16.84 8.82
N PHE A 16 2.71 -16.62 7.63
CA PHE A 16 2.19 -15.67 6.65
C PHE A 16 0.71 -15.97 6.28
N TRP A 17 0.40 -17.21 5.92
CA TRP A 17 -0.96 -17.64 5.53
C TRP A 17 -1.94 -17.84 6.69
N SER A 18 -1.47 -17.88 7.94
CA SER A 18 -2.34 -17.92 9.11
C SER A 18 -3.15 -16.62 9.27
N SER A 19 -2.61 -15.50 8.78
CA SER A 19 -3.28 -14.20 8.83
C SER A 19 -4.29 -14.03 7.69
N THR A 20 -5.41 -13.36 7.97
CA THR A 20 -6.39 -12.99 6.93
C THR A 20 -5.76 -12.07 5.88
N GLU A 21 -4.80 -11.24 6.28
CA GLU A 21 -4.11 -10.34 5.37
C GLU A 21 -3.17 -11.07 4.41
N GLY A 22 -2.40 -12.06 4.89
CA GLY A 22 -1.55 -12.88 4.03
C GLY A 22 -2.35 -13.65 2.99
N ARG A 23 -3.53 -14.16 3.37
CA ARG A 23 -4.48 -14.78 2.42
C ARG A 23 -5.02 -13.77 1.41
N ASP A 24 -5.41 -12.56 1.83
CA ASP A 24 -5.85 -11.48 0.91
C ASP A 24 -4.75 -11.14 -0.11
N LYS A 25 -3.50 -10.93 0.32
CA LYS A 25 -2.41 -10.53 -0.58
C LYS A 25 -1.98 -11.65 -1.52
N SER A 26 -1.88 -12.89 -1.04
CA SER A 26 -1.62 -14.05 -1.90
C SER A 26 -2.70 -14.21 -2.96
N THR A 27 -3.96 -14.06 -2.57
CA THR A 27 -5.10 -14.14 -3.49
C THR A 27 -5.12 -12.93 -4.45
N LYS A 28 -4.59 -11.76 -4.05
CA LYS A 28 -4.39 -10.61 -4.96
C LYS A 28 -3.43 -10.95 -6.07
N CYS A 29 -2.29 -11.56 -5.75
CA CYS A 29 -1.33 -12.03 -6.75
C CYS A 29 -1.99 -13.03 -7.70
N LEU A 30 -2.73 -14.00 -7.18
CA LEU A 30 -3.44 -14.99 -7.99
C LEU A 30 -4.47 -14.33 -8.91
N GLN A 31 -5.28 -13.41 -8.38
CA GLN A 31 -6.28 -12.67 -9.13
C GLN A 31 -5.66 -11.94 -10.32
N TYR A 32 -4.72 -11.04 -10.05
CA TYR A 32 -4.19 -10.13 -11.05
C TYR A 32 -3.18 -10.81 -11.97
N GLY A 33 -2.41 -11.79 -11.48
CA GLY A 33 -1.59 -12.66 -12.32
C GLY A 33 -2.44 -13.45 -13.32
N SER A 34 -3.58 -13.99 -12.88
CA SER A 34 -4.53 -14.66 -13.78
C SER A 34 -5.13 -13.70 -14.80
N ARG A 35 -5.43 -12.45 -14.40
CA ARG A 35 -5.91 -11.40 -15.33
C ARG A 35 -4.88 -11.09 -16.42
N THR A 36 -3.61 -10.96 -16.05
CA THR A 36 -2.50 -10.77 -16.99
C THR A 36 -2.40 -11.94 -17.97
N LEU A 37 -2.37 -13.18 -17.46
CA LEU A 37 -2.28 -14.38 -18.29
C LEU A 37 -3.48 -14.53 -19.22
N ALA A 38 -4.70 -14.26 -18.74
CA ALA A 38 -5.90 -14.25 -19.58
C ALA A 38 -5.77 -13.26 -20.74
N SER A 39 -5.27 -12.05 -20.47
CA SER A 39 -5.05 -11.03 -21.51
C SER A 39 -4.01 -11.44 -22.54
N PHE A 40 -2.94 -12.12 -22.15
CA PHE A 40 -1.91 -12.58 -23.08
C PHE A 40 -2.33 -13.80 -23.91
N LEU A 41 -3.20 -14.64 -23.36
CA LEU A 41 -3.61 -15.89 -24.00
C LEU A 41 -4.88 -15.76 -24.84
N VAL A 42 -5.63 -14.65 -24.74
CA VAL A 42 -6.93 -14.51 -25.41
C VAL A 42 -6.87 -14.71 -26.92
N THR A 43 -5.79 -14.29 -27.58
CA THR A 43 -5.60 -14.45 -29.04
C THR A 43 -4.97 -15.78 -29.42
N ARG A 44 -4.25 -16.44 -28.49
CA ARG A 44 -3.50 -17.68 -28.77
C ARG A 44 -4.28 -18.94 -28.40
N ASN A 45 -4.94 -18.93 -27.25
CA ASN A 45 -5.71 -20.06 -26.74
C ASN A 45 -6.90 -19.54 -25.89
N PRO A 46 -8.03 -19.22 -26.54
CA PRO A 46 -9.21 -18.65 -25.87
C PRO A 46 -9.77 -19.55 -24.75
N LYS A 47 -9.68 -20.88 -24.91
CA LYS A 47 -10.14 -21.85 -23.91
C LYS A 47 -9.33 -21.74 -22.60
N VAL A 48 -8.01 -21.60 -22.71
CA VAL A 48 -7.13 -21.42 -21.54
C VAL A 48 -7.29 -20.01 -20.96
N ALA A 49 -7.43 -18.98 -21.80
CA ALA A 49 -7.69 -17.62 -21.35
C ALA A 49 -8.97 -17.52 -20.51
N ALA A 50 -10.04 -18.22 -20.91
CA ALA A 50 -11.29 -18.29 -20.15
C ALA A 50 -11.10 -18.92 -18.76
N LYS A 51 -10.24 -19.96 -18.62
CA LYS A 51 -9.92 -20.55 -17.31
C LYS A 51 -9.24 -19.54 -16.38
N PHE A 52 -8.27 -18.78 -16.89
CA PHE A 52 -7.62 -17.73 -16.12
C PHE A 52 -8.55 -16.55 -15.80
N ALA A 53 -9.47 -16.20 -16.72
CA ALA A 53 -10.48 -15.19 -16.46
C ALA A 53 -11.44 -15.61 -15.33
N ALA A 54 -11.86 -16.89 -15.31
CA ALA A 54 -12.65 -17.45 -14.23
C ALA A 54 -11.88 -17.41 -12.90
N LEU A 55 -10.60 -17.81 -12.90
CA LEU A 55 -9.73 -17.75 -11.72
C LEU A 55 -9.59 -16.33 -11.17
N ASN A 56 -9.42 -15.32 -12.04
CA ASN A 56 -9.43 -13.91 -11.65
C ASN A 56 -10.76 -13.51 -10.97
N GLY A 57 -11.90 -13.92 -11.53
CA GLY A 57 -13.22 -13.68 -10.95
C GLY A 57 -13.38 -14.29 -9.55
N THR A 58 -13.08 -15.59 -9.42
CA THR A 58 -13.17 -16.32 -8.14
C THR A 58 -12.21 -15.75 -7.10
N ALA A 59 -10.97 -15.47 -7.46
CA ALA A 59 -9.99 -14.87 -6.57
C ALA A 59 -10.42 -13.46 -6.12
N SER A 60 -10.98 -12.65 -7.02
CA SER A 60 -11.53 -11.33 -6.68
C SER A 60 -12.62 -11.40 -5.62
N ASP A 61 -13.52 -12.39 -5.71
CA ASP A 61 -14.61 -12.55 -4.76
C ASP A 61 -14.14 -13.16 -3.43
N GLY A 62 -13.22 -14.14 -3.46
CA GLY A 62 -12.59 -14.68 -2.26
C GLY A 62 -11.89 -13.60 -1.42
N ARG A 63 -11.21 -12.65 -2.06
CA ARG A 63 -10.56 -11.52 -1.36
C ARG A 63 -11.52 -10.64 -0.59
N LYS A 64 -12.76 -10.49 -1.03
CA LYS A 64 -13.74 -9.66 -0.31
C LYS A 64 -14.03 -10.24 1.08
N ILE A 65 -14.07 -11.56 1.19
CA ILE A 65 -14.27 -12.26 2.47
C ILE A 65 -13.12 -11.98 3.43
N PHE A 66 -11.86 -12.09 2.97
CA PHE A 66 -10.68 -11.80 3.80
C PHE A 66 -10.56 -10.33 4.23
N ARG A 67 -11.32 -9.42 3.62
CA ARG A 67 -11.27 -7.97 3.88
C ARG A 67 -12.49 -7.47 4.66
N LEU A 68 -13.41 -8.36 5.03
CA LEU A 68 -14.53 -8.03 5.91
C LEU A 68 -14.03 -7.37 7.20
N GLY A 69 -14.68 -6.29 7.61
CA GLY A 69 -14.33 -5.56 8.83
C GLY A 69 -13.08 -4.67 8.75
N LYS A 70 -12.36 -4.62 7.61
CA LYS A 70 -11.18 -3.72 7.46
C LYS A 70 -11.51 -2.24 7.66
N PHE A 71 -12.76 -1.83 7.48
CA PHE A 71 -13.20 -0.47 7.75
C PHE A 71 -13.04 -0.08 9.24
N LEU A 72 -13.15 -1.04 10.19
CA LEU A 72 -12.95 -0.77 11.61
C LEU A 72 -11.49 -0.37 11.90
N ASN A 73 -10.55 -1.04 11.26
CA ASN A 73 -9.13 -0.71 11.38
C ASN A 73 -8.83 0.70 10.84
N GLU A 74 -9.41 1.06 9.70
CA GLU A 74 -9.26 2.42 9.18
C GLU A 74 -10.00 3.47 10.03
N TYR A 75 -11.15 3.13 10.62
CA TYR A 75 -11.87 4.03 11.52
C TYR A 75 -11.00 4.45 12.72
N VAL A 76 -10.33 3.49 13.36
CA VAL A 76 -9.42 3.77 14.49
C VAL A 76 -8.27 4.69 14.06
N LYS A 77 -7.67 4.44 12.88
CA LYS A 77 -6.61 5.28 12.33
C LYS A 77 -7.08 6.70 12.02
N VAL A 78 -8.22 6.84 11.34
CA VAL A 78 -8.82 8.14 11.02
C VAL A 78 -9.12 8.92 12.28
N LYS A 79 -9.72 8.28 13.30
CA LYS A 79 -10.00 8.91 14.60
C LYS A 79 -8.72 9.42 15.26
N ALA A 80 -7.67 8.61 15.30
CA ALA A 80 -6.39 9.00 15.90
C ALA A 80 -5.75 10.20 15.19
N ILE A 81 -5.70 10.17 13.86
CA ILE A 81 -5.12 11.25 13.04
C ILE A 81 -5.96 12.53 13.13
N LEU A 82 -7.29 12.41 13.13
CA LEU A 82 -8.20 13.55 13.29
C LEU A 82 -7.96 14.26 14.63
N ILE A 83 -7.86 13.51 15.73
CA ILE A 83 -7.57 14.08 17.05
C ILE A 83 -6.20 14.77 17.05
N ALA A 84 -5.17 14.15 16.48
CA ALA A 84 -3.83 14.74 16.40
C ALA A 84 -3.83 16.03 15.57
N PHE A 85 -4.52 16.03 14.43
CA PHE A 85 -4.68 17.20 13.56
C PHE A 85 -5.40 18.35 14.27
N LEU A 86 -6.54 18.08 14.91
CA LEU A 86 -7.30 19.10 15.64
C LEU A 86 -6.48 19.71 16.78
N ARG A 87 -5.76 18.90 17.56
CA ARG A 87 -4.85 19.40 18.61
C ARG A 87 -3.75 20.29 18.05
N SER A 88 -3.14 19.91 16.93
CA SER A 88 -2.12 20.71 16.25
C SER A 88 -2.68 22.07 15.80
N ARG A 89 -3.90 22.09 15.26
CA ARG A 89 -4.59 23.32 14.84
C ARG A 89 -5.01 24.20 16.01
N CYS A 90 -5.37 23.63 17.16
CA CYS A 90 -5.67 24.41 18.37
C CYS A 90 -4.43 25.06 18.98
N LYS A 91 -3.26 24.39 18.96
CA LYS A 91 -2.01 24.93 19.51
C LYS A 91 -1.35 25.99 18.62
N SER A 92 -1.54 25.89 17.30
CA SER A 92 -0.96 26.79 16.32
C SER A 92 -2.07 27.41 15.47
N ALA A 93 -2.64 28.50 15.97
CA ALA A 93 -3.61 29.34 15.27
C ALA A 93 -2.93 30.33 14.28
N LYS A 94 -1.65 30.11 13.93
CA LYS A 94 -0.97 30.92 12.91
C LYS A 94 -1.64 30.73 11.54
N LEU A 95 -1.66 31.79 10.74
CA LEU A 95 -2.35 31.88 9.45
C LEU A 95 -1.72 30.98 8.35
N CYS A 96 -0.44 30.64 8.47
CA CYS A 96 0.28 29.78 7.53
C CYS A 96 0.34 28.33 8.03
N TRP A 97 0.06 27.38 7.13
CA TRP A 97 0.10 25.95 7.43
C TRP A 97 1.56 25.48 7.52
N ASP A 98 1.93 24.88 8.64
CA ASP A 98 3.22 24.21 8.80
C ASP A 98 3.25 22.87 8.04
N ASP A 99 4.44 22.41 7.63
CA ASP A 99 4.60 21.18 6.84
C ASP A 99 4.06 19.95 7.59
N CYS A 100 4.18 19.94 8.92
CA CYS A 100 3.58 18.93 9.78
C CYS A 100 2.04 18.90 9.64
N GLN A 101 1.39 20.05 9.61
CA GLN A 101 -0.07 20.15 9.47
C GLN A 101 -0.53 19.72 8.07
N ILE A 102 0.25 20.05 7.04
CA ILE A 102 -0.02 19.61 5.66
C ILE A 102 0.07 18.08 5.56
N THR A 103 1.11 17.48 6.15
CA THR A 103 1.28 16.03 6.19
C THR A 103 0.14 15.35 6.95
N GLN A 104 -0.26 15.87 8.11
CA GLN A 104 -1.40 15.36 8.87
C GLN A 104 -2.72 15.44 8.09
N LEU A 105 -2.96 16.54 7.36
CA LEU A 105 -4.14 16.69 6.51
C LEU A 105 -4.15 15.66 5.37
N LEU A 106 -3.01 15.45 4.70
CA LEU A 106 -2.91 14.44 3.64
C LEU A 106 -3.13 13.03 4.16
N GLN A 107 -2.60 12.72 5.35
CA GLN A 107 -2.88 11.46 6.03
C GLN A 107 -4.37 11.32 6.34
N LEU A 108 -5.01 12.38 6.83
CA LEU A 108 -6.45 12.38 7.12
C LEU A 108 -7.29 12.14 5.84
N ILE A 109 -6.97 12.83 4.75
CA ILE A 109 -7.63 12.64 3.43
C ILE A 109 -7.43 11.20 2.94
N SER A 110 -6.19 10.72 2.96
CA SER A 110 -5.84 9.37 2.50
C SER A 110 -6.61 8.31 3.29
N ARG A 111 -6.56 8.38 4.62
CA ARG A 111 -7.19 7.40 5.51
C ARG A 111 -8.71 7.46 5.46
N SER A 112 -9.29 8.64 5.30
CA SER A 112 -10.73 8.80 5.08
C SER A 112 -11.16 8.19 3.75
N GLY A 113 -10.38 8.38 2.68
CA GLY A 113 -10.59 7.71 1.40
C GLY A 113 -10.58 6.18 1.53
N PHE A 114 -9.58 5.63 2.22
CA PHE A 114 -9.54 4.19 2.50
C PHE A 114 -10.69 3.70 3.39
N LEU A 115 -11.11 4.48 4.39
CA LEU A 115 -12.27 4.14 5.21
C LEU A 115 -13.53 4.02 4.35
N CYS A 116 -13.84 5.04 3.54
CA CYS A 116 -14.98 5.01 2.62
C CYS A 116 -14.89 3.84 1.63
N TYR A 117 -13.69 3.59 1.09
CA TYR A 117 -13.43 2.43 0.24
C TYR A 117 -13.80 1.12 0.92
N TRP A 118 -13.32 0.87 2.14
CA TRP A 118 -13.59 -0.39 2.84
C TRP A 118 -15.07 -0.55 3.21
N VAL A 119 -15.74 0.53 3.61
CA VAL A 119 -17.19 0.49 3.86
C VAL A 119 -17.93 0.09 2.58
N LEU A 120 -17.61 0.71 1.45
CA LEU A 120 -18.24 0.39 0.17
C LEU A 120 -17.86 -1.01 -0.36
N ASP A 121 -16.65 -1.48 -0.11
CA ASP A 121 -16.23 -2.85 -0.46
C ASP A 121 -17.04 -3.90 0.32
N ASN A 122 -17.31 -3.65 1.61
CA ASN A 122 -18.16 -4.51 2.44
C ASN A 122 -19.64 -4.44 1.97
N LEU A 123 -20.16 -3.25 1.68
CA LEU A 123 -21.51 -3.10 1.11
C LEU A 123 -21.63 -3.78 -0.26
N LEU A 124 -20.60 -3.69 -1.11
CA LEU A 124 -20.56 -4.36 -2.41
C LEU A 124 -20.60 -5.88 -2.27
N LEU A 125 -19.94 -6.45 -1.26
CA LEU A 125 -20.03 -7.88 -0.96
C LEU A 125 -21.45 -8.26 -0.52
N LEU A 126 -22.05 -7.50 0.40
CA LEU A 126 -23.41 -7.73 0.89
C LEU A 126 -24.45 -7.63 -0.24
N SER A 127 -24.29 -6.68 -1.16
CA SER A 127 -25.16 -6.59 -2.33
C SER A 127 -24.94 -7.74 -3.32
N LYS A 128 -23.70 -8.22 -3.49
CA LYS A 128 -23.41 -9.38 -4.36
C LYS A 128 -24.06 -10.66 -3.86
N ILE A 129 -24.12 -10.88 -2.55
CA ILE A 129 -24.81 -12.05 -1.96
C ILE A 129 -26.32 -11.84 -1.83
N LYS A 130 -26.87 -10.76 -2.41
CA LYS A 130 -28.30 -10.39 -2.38
C LYS A 130 -28.85 -10.13 -0.96
N PHE A 131 -27.98 -9.85 0.00
CA PHE A 131 -28.39 -9.41 1.33
C PHE A 131 -28.88 -7.95 1.31
N LEU A 132 -28.28 -7.11 0.45
CA LEU A 132 -28.69 -5.72 0.23
C LEU A 132 -29.07 -5.49 -1.24
N GLY A 133 -30.06 -4.62 -1.49
CA GLY A 133 -30.57 -4.32 -2.84
C GLY A 133 -29.81 -3.22 -3.58
N PHE A 134 -28.59 -2.86 -3.20
CA PHE A 134 -27.86 -1.76 -3.86
C PHE A 134 -27.32 -2.15 -5.24
N ASP A 135 -27.26 -1.16 -6.13
CA ASP A 135 -26.64 -1.30 -7.46
C ASP A 135 -25.13 -1.56 -7.36
N THR A 136 -24.74 -2.80 -7.63
CA THR A 136 -23.35 -3.26 -7.55
C THR A 136 -22.41 -2.52 -8.50
N LYS A 137 -22.89 -2.05 -9.66
CA LYS A 137 -22.06 -1.29 -10.62
C LYS A 137 -21.75 0.10 -10.09
N LYS A 138 -22.77 0.80 -9.55
CA LYS A 138 -22.59 2.11 -8.92
C LYS A 138 -21.68 2.03 -7.69
N LEU A 139 -21.90 1.03 -6.82
CA LEU A 139 -21.06 0.79 -5.64
C LEU A 139 -19.61 0.49 -6.04
N ALA A 140 -19.39 -0.36 -7.04
CA ALA A 140 -18.04 -0.68 -7.52
C ALA A 140 -17.30 0.56 -8.05
N LYS A 141 -18.00 1.43 -8.80
CA LYS A 141 -17.43 2.70 -9.28
C LYS A 141 -17.07 3.63 -8.13
N LEU A 142 -17.98 3.82 -7.17
CA LEU A 142 -17.76 4.69 -6.01
C LEU A 142 -16.61 4.17 -5.14
N CYS A 143 -16.55 2.85 -4.96
CA CYS A 143 -15.45 2.14 -4.31
C CYS A 143 -14.10 2.46 -5.01
N GLY A 144 -14.05 2.39 -6.35
CA GLY A 144 -12.88 2.79 -7.13
C GLY A 144 -12.46 4.25 -6.91
N VAL A 145 -13.42 5.18 -6.86
CA VAL A 145 -13.15 6.62 -6.64
C VAL A 145 -12.51 6.86 -5.26
N PHE A 146 -13.10 6.32 -4.20
CA PHE A 146 -12.55 6.50 -2.84
C PHE A 146 -11.21 5.80 -2.67
N TRP A 147 -11.01 4.64 -3.30
CA TRP A 147 -9.71 3.98 -3.33
C TRP A 147 -8.66 4.86 -4.02
N PHE A 148 -9.01 5.44 -5.18
CA PHE A 148 -8.13 6.33 -5.92
C PHE A 148 -7.74 7.57 -5.11
N ILE A 149 -8.70 8.23 -4.45
CA ILE A 149 -8.43 9.39 -3.56
C ILE A 149 -7.50 8.97 -2.40
N GLY A 150 -7.79 7.82 -1.77
CA GLY A 150 -6.96 7.27 -0.70
C GLY A 150 -5.51 7.06 -1.13
N LEU A 151 -5.31 6.50 -2.32
CA LEU A 151 -3.99 6.25 -2.92
C LEU A 151 -3.24 7.53 -3.28
N LEU A 152 -3.91 8.56 -3.83
CA LEU A 152 -3.26 9.84 -4.13
C LEU A 152 -2.72 10.50 -2.86
N GLY A 153 -3.51 10.54 -1.80
CA GLY A 153 -3.06 11.05 -0.50
C GLY A 153 -1.93 10.19 0.09
N SER A 154 -2.00 8.86 -0.07
CA SER A 154 -0.94 7.96 0.38
C SER A 154 0.37 8.20 -0.39
N LEU A 155 0.31 8.37 -1.70
CA LEU A 155 1.49 8.61 -2.54
C LEU A 155 2.16 9.95 -2.19
N ALA A 156 1.35 10.99 -1.95
CA ALA A 156 1.86 12.29 -1.51
C ALA A 156 2.54 12.22 -0.12
N ASN A 157 2.04 11.39 0.79
CA ASN A 157 2.65 11.15 2.10
C ASN A 157 3.95 10.34 2.00
N GLU A 158 3.97 9.28 1.19
CA GLU A 158 5.17 8.47 0.99
C GLU A 158 6.28 9.29 0.30
N ALA A 159 5.94 10.16 -0.65
CA ALA A 159 6.91 11.06 -1.28
C ALA A 159 7.52 12.05 -0.28
N ARG A 160 6.72 12.62 0.64
CA ARG A 160 7.24 13.46 1.73
C ARG A 160 8.11 12.68 2.71
N THR A 161 7.68 11.47 3.06
CA THR A 161 8.43 10.58 3.96
C THR A 161 9.78 10.22 3.34
N LEU A 162 9.81 9.92 2.04
CA LEU A 162 11.05 9.60 1.33
C LEU A 162 12.04 10.76 1.37
N ARG A 163 11.58 11.99 1.12
CA ARG A 163 12.42 13.20 1.21
C ARG A 163 12.97 13.39 2.62
N ARG A 164 12.12 13.31 3.64
CA ARG A 164 12.53 13.41 5.05
C ARG A 164 13.60 12.37 5.40
N VAL A 165 13.40 11.11 5.01
CA VAL A 165 14.36 10.03 5.29
C VAL A 165 15.68 10.25 4.54
N GLN A 166 15.64 10.80 3.32
CA GLN A 166 16.86 11.17 2.58
C GLN A 166 17.63 12.31 3.27
N ASP A 167 16.92 13.34 3.73
CA ASP A 167 17.53 14.48 4.42
C ASP A 167 18.12 14.05 5.77
N GLU A 168 17.43 13.18 6.52
CA GLU A 168 17.92 12.58 7.77
C GLU A 168 19.15 11.69 7.53
N GLU A 169 19.13 10.85 6.47
CA GLU A 169 20.28 10.02 6.09
C GLU A 169 21.51 10.88 5.79
N GLN A 170 21.35 11.96 5.01
CA GLN A 170 22.43 12.87 4.67
C GLN A 170 22.98 13.61 5.90
N SER A 171 22.11 14.12 6.76
CA SER A 171 22.53 14.83 7.97
C SER A 171 23.37 13.96 8.91
N HIS A 172 23.05 12.67 9.01
CA HIS A 172 23.84 11.72 9.80
C HIS A 172 25.21 11.41 9.17
N LEU A 173 25.29 11.34 7.84
CA LEU A 173 26.56 11.18 7.13
C LEU A 173 27.46 12.42 7.33
N ASP A 174 26.91 13.62 7.16
CA ASP A 174 27.65 14.87 7.37
C ASP A 174 28.16 14.98 8.82
N THR A 175 27.39 14.48 9.79
CA THR A 175 27.80 14.46 11.20
C THR A 175 28.98 13.52 11.42
N LEU A 176 28.98 12.33 10.78
CA LEU A 176 30.10 11.40 10.85
C LEU A 176 31.38 11.98 10.26
N GLU A 177 31.29 12.61 9.08
CA GLU A 177 32.44 13.24 8.42
C GLU A 177 33.04 14.35 9.30
N ARG A 178 32.20 15.12 10.01
CA ARG A 178 32.65 16.16 10.94
C ARG A 178 33.34 15.60 12.18
N GLU A 179 32.83 14.51 12.75
CA GLU A 179 33.47 13.88 13.92
C GLU A 179 34.78 13.18 13.52
N GLU A 180 34.87 12.59 12.32
CA GLU A 180 36.11 12.05 11.76
C GLU A 180 37.19 13.13 11.65
N ALA A 181 36.82 14.31 11.16
CA ALA A 181 37.73 15.45 11.01
C ALA A 181 38.29 15.98 12.34
N ARG A 182 37.67 15.67 13.49
CA ARG A 182 38.10 16.15 14.82
C ARG A 182 39.22 15.32 15.46
N GLN A 183 39.62 14.20 14.86
CA GLN A 183 40.76 13.36 15.30
C GLN A 183 40.70 12.91 16.78
N ASP A 184 39.51 12.66 17.33
CA ASP A 184 39.31 12.06 18.65
C ASP A 184 38.83 10.60 18.51
N ASP A 185 39.78 9.67 18.50
CA ASP A 185 39.54 8.25 18.14
C ASP A 185 38.49 7.55 19.04
N LYS A 186 38.43 7.87 20.34
CA LYS A 186 37.50 7.19 21.26
C LYS A 186 36.07 7.67 21.09
N ASN A 187 35.89 8.99 20.93
CA ASN A 187 34.57 9.57 20.71
C ASN A 187 34.06 9.27 19.29
N PHE A 188 34.96 9.22 18.31
CA PHE A 188 34.64 8.84 16.94
C PHE A 188 34.12 7.40 16.85
N GLU A 189 34.80 6.42 17.45
CA GLU A 189 34.38 5.01 17.35
C GLU A 189 33.00 4.75 17.99
N ALA A 190 32.67 5.45 19.08
CA ALA A 190 31.35 5.40 19.71
C ALA A 190 30.27 6.03 18.81
N CYS A 191 30.52 7.24 18.28
CA CYS A 191 29.62 7.96 17.37
C CYS A 191 29.39 7.18 16.06
N ALA A 192 30.45 6.61 15.48
CA ALA A 192 30.40 5.81 14.27
C ALA A 192 29.52 4.56 14.43
N ARG A 193 29.64 3.85 15.56
CA ARG A 193 28.81 2.68 15.86
C ARG A 193 27.33 3.03 16.00
N GLU A 194 27.01 4.13 16.67
CA GLU A 194 25.64 4.59 16.83
C GLU A 194 25.03 5.03 15.49
N THR A 195 25.73 5.88 14.76
CA THR A 195 25.24 6.41 13.49
C THR A 195 25.09 5.30 12.44
N THR A 196 25.99 4.32 12.39
CA THR A 196 25.85 3.16 11.50
C THR A 196 24.56 2.36 11.77
N LYS A 197 24.18 2.20 13.04
CA LYS A 197 22.91 1.54 13.40
C LYS A 197 21.71 2.37 12.94
N THR A 198 21.76 3.69 13.11
CA THR A 198 20.70 4.61 12.67
C THR A 198 20.58 4.64 11.15
N LEU A 199 21.69 4.76 10.43
CA LEU A 199 21.74 4.70 8.96
C LEU A 199 21.19 3.38 8.42
N ARG A 200 21.48 2.25 9.08
CA ARG A 200 20.89 0.95 8.69
C ARG A 200 19.36 0.98 8.79
N LYS A 201 18.80 1.56 9.86
CA LYS A 201 17.35 1.70 10.03
C LYS A 201 16.74 2.65 9.00
N LEU A 202 17.38 3.80 8.75
CA LEU A 202 16.94 4.77 7.75
C LEU A 202 16.95 4.17 6.34
N ARG A 203 17.97 3.39 5.99
CA ARG A 203 18.02 2.66 4.71
C ARG A 203 16.89 1.65 4.59
N GLN A 204 16.57 0.91 5.67
CA GLN A 204 15.43 0.00 5.69
C GLN A 204 14.10 0.75 5.50
N GLU A 205 13.91 1.87 6.20
CA GLU A 205 12.73 2.73 6.05
C GLU A 205 12.62 3.28 4.62
N LYS A 206 13.73 3.77 4.04
CA LYS A 206 13.81 4.27 2.67
C LYS A 206 13.43 3.22 1.63
N THR A 207 13.93 1.99 1.78
CA THR A 207 13.57 0.86 0.91
C THR A 207 12.09 0.52 1.05
N ALA A 208 11.57 0.45 2.28
CA ALA A 208 10.16 0.17 2.53
C ALA A 208 9.23 1.24 1.92
N THR A 209 9.57 2.53 2.10
CA THR A 209 8.84 3.66 1.51
C THR A 209 8.89 3.64 -0.01
N SER A 210 10.05 3.32 -0.60
CA SER A 210 10.19 3.20 -2.06
C SER A 210 9.32 2.06 -2.63
N LEU A 211 9.27 0.92 -1.96
CA LEU A 211 8.36 -0.17 -2.31
C LEU A 211 6.89 0.23 -2.18
N ASN A 212 6.53 1.00 -1.14
CA ASN A 212 5.16 1.53 -0.98
C ASN A 212 4.78 2.50 -2.10
N ILE A 213 5.70 3.34 -2.57
CA ILE A 213 5.48 4.24 -3.72
C ILE A 213 5.16 3.43 -4.98
N ILE A 214 5.99 2.44 -5.31
CA ILE A 214 5.78 1.57 -6.49
C ILE A 214 4.45 0.84 -6.38
N LYS A 215 4.16 0.26 -5.22
CA LYS A 215 2.91 -0.44 -4.93
C LYS A 215 1.68 0.46 -5.07
N ASN A 216 1.72 1.67 -4.50
CA ASN A 216 0.61 2.62 -4.58
C ASN A 216 0.41 3.15 -6.00
N ALA A 217 1.49 3.39 -6.75
CA ALA A 217 1.43 3.77 -8.16
C ALA A 217 0.80 2.67 -9.02
N ALA A 218 1.17 1.41 -8.79
CA ALA A 218 0.56 0.27 -9.47
C ALA A 218 -0.93 0.12 -9.08
N ASP A 219 -1.28 0.29 -7.81
CA ASP A 219 -2.67 0.29 -7.36
C ASP A 219 -3.50 1.46 -7.90
N LEU A 220 -2.89 2.62 -8.22
CA LEU A 220 -3.59 3.74 -8.87
C LEU A 220 -4.11 3.35 -10.26
N VAL A 221 -3.38 2.55 -11.03
CA VAL A 221 -3.83 2.04 -12.34
C VAL A 221 -5.09 1.20 -12.16
N VAL A 222 -5.10 0.34 -11.14
CA VAL A 222 -6.24 -0.54 -10.84
C VAL A 222 -7.45 0.26 -10.33
N ALA A 223 -7.22 1.16 -9.38
CA ALA A 223 -8.27 1.98 -8.77
C ALA A 223 -8.90 2.93 -9.79
N SER A 224 -8.08 3.57 -10.64
CA SER A 224 -8.58 4.47 -11.70
C SER A 224 -9.43 3.73 -12.73
N ASN A 225 -9.03 2.52 -13.12
CA ASN A 225 -9.83 1.69 -14.01
C ASN A 225 -11.17 1.30 -13.37
N LEU A 226 -11.17 0.90 -12.09
CA LEU A 226 -12.40 0.61 -11.34
C LEU A 226 -13.32 1.85 -11.19
N ALA A 227 -12.72 3.02 -11.00
CA ALA A 227 -13.42 4.31 -10.95
C ALA A 227 -13.95 4.78 -12.31
N GLN A 228 -13.61 4.08 -13.40
CA GLN A 228 -13.90 4.45 -14.79
C GLN A 228 -13.30 5.81 -15.18
N ILE A 229 -12.18 6.22 -14.55
CA ILE A 229 -11.50 7.48 -14.88
C ILE A 229 -10.93 7.44 -16.31
N PRO A 230 -10.20 6.40 -16.74
CA PRO A 230 -9.68 6.31 -18.11
C PRO A 230 -10.78 6.37 -19.17
N HIS A 231 -11.91 5.71 -18.94
CA HIS A 231 -13.05 5.76 -19.85
C HIS A 231 -13.60 7.19 -20.00
N LYS A 232 -13.59 8.01 -18.95
CA LYS A 232 -14.04 9.40 -19.03
C LYS A 232 -13.05 10.32 -19.75
N ILE A 233 -11.75 10.05 -19.64
CA ILE A 233 -10.69 10.91 -20.19
C ILE A 233 -10.34 10.51 -21.61
N PHE A 234 -10.16 9.22 -21.86
CA PHE A 234 -9.67 8.65 -23.13
C PHE A 234 -10.77 7.93 -23.93
N GLY A 235 -12.00 7.87 -23.42
CA GLY A 235 -13.11 7.14 -24.05
C GLY A 235 -13.03 5.62 -23.95
N GLN A 236 -11.95 5.06 -23.39
CA GLN A 236 -11.71 3.62 -23.27
C GLN A 236 -11.14 3.26 -21.89
N PRO A 237 -11.45 2.06 -21.34
CA PRO A 237 -10.79 1.56 -20.13
C PRO A 237 -9.32 1.23 -20.41
N PHE A 238 -8.53 1.04 -19.36
CA PHE A 238 -7.17 0.55 -19.55
C PHE A 238 -7.19 -0.90 -20.07
N PRO A 239 -6.18 -1.29 -20.89
CA PRO A 239 -6.04 -2.67 -21.33
C PRO A 239 -6.00 -3.65 -20.16
N GLU A 240 -6.68 -4.78 -20.31
CA GLU A 240 -6.81 -5.83 -19.28
C GLU A 240 -5.45 -6.33 -18.78
N GLY A 241 -4.48 -6.51 -19.70
CA GLY A 241 -3.12 -6.89 -19.38
C GLY A 241 -2.39 -5.86 -18.50
N SER A 242 -2.56 -4.56 -18.77
CA SER A 242 -1.93 -3.50 -17.97
C SER A 242 -2.49 -3.44 -16.55
N VAL A 243 -3.83 -3.53 -16.42
CA VAL A 243 -4.50 -3.58 -15.11
C VAL A 243 -4.13 -4.85 -14.33
N GLY A 244 -4.05 -5.98 -15.03
CA GLY A 244 -3.53 -7.24 -14.51
C GLY A 244 -2.12 -7.07 -13.95
N THR A 245 -1.18 -6.58 -14.75
CA THR A 245 0.23 -6.50 -14.37
C THR A 245 0.43 -5.53 -13.21
N ALA A 246 -0.23 -4.37 -13.23
CA ALA A 246 -0.17 -3.41 -12.13
C ALA A 246 -0.68 -4.01 -10.81
N GLY A 247 -1.84 -4.68 -10.84
CA GLY A 247 -2.39 -5.32 -9.63
C GLY A 247 -1.55 -6.50 -9.15
N PHE A 248 -0.83 -7.19 -10.04
CA PHE A 248 0.11 -8.26 -9.69
C PHE A 248 1.34 -7.68 -9.00
N ILE A 249 1.97 -6.64 -9.56
CA ILE A 249 3.13 -5.96 -8.95
C ILE A 249 2.80 -5.48 -7.54
N SER A 250 1.67 -4.79 -7.34
CA SER A 250 1.28 -4.31 -6.01
C SER A 250 0.97 -5.45 -5.03
N GLY A 251 0.40 -6.56 -5.52
CA GLY A 251 0.19 -7.78 -4.76
C GLY A 251 1.50 -8.43 -4.34
N ALA A 252 2.45 -8.58 -5.27
CA ALA A 252 3.74 -9.23 -5.05
C ALA A 252 4.58 -8.46 -4.03
N ILE A 253 4.66 -7.13 -4.17
CA ILE A 253 5.32 -6.25 -3.18
C ILE A 253 4.67 -6.42 -1.80
N SER A 254 3.33 -6.51 -1.74
CA SER A 254 2.63 -6.71 -0.47
C SER A 254 2.94 -8.06 0.17
N CYS A 255 3.09 -9.12 -0.62
CA CYS A 255 3.47 -10.43 -0.11
C CYS A 255 4.92 -10.41 0.40
N TYR A 256 5.84 -9.82 -0.36
CA TYR A 256 7.23 -9.64 0.01
C TYR A 256 7.39 -8.92 1.35
N GLN A 257 6.76 -7.75 1.50
CA GLN A 257 6.80 -6.94 2.73
C GLN A 257 6.18 -7.63 3.97
N MET A 258 5.36 -8.66 3.79
CA MET A 258 4.71 -9.38 4.88
C MET A 258 5.40 -10.71 5.22
N TYR A 259 6.17 -11.24 4.28
CA TYR A 259 6.90 -12.49 4.42
C TYR A 259 8.25 -12.28 5.12
N ASP A 260 8.91 -11.17 4.79
CA ASP A 260 10.14 -10.67 5.42
C ASP A 260 9.86 -10.08 6.81
#